data_AF-A0A958RTA2-F1
#
_entry.id   AF-A0A958RTA2-F1
#
_cell.length_a   1.000
_cell.length_b   1.000
_cell.length_c   1.000
_cell.angle_alpha   90.00
_cell.angle_beta   90.00
_cell.angle_gamma   90.00
#
_symmetry.space_group_name_H-M   'P 1'
#
loop_
_entity.id
_entity.type
_entity.pdbx_description
1 polymer ?
#
loop_
_entity_poly.entity_id
_entity_poly.type
_entity_poly.pdbx_seq_one_letter_code
_entity_poly.pdbx_strand_id
1 'polypeptide(L)'
;KRMLDPLFNELDDKCGEILFIDHHPPLQAGPKPTPNSYINTKAASTGEIAFNLIKELGIELDKKMARALYTSIVFDTQMFRFIRGSVESHKIAAELLKYEKDPAEVHQKLFGSHTIQKVTFLSKALGQIEYFAGGKLAFLKIRDKDLLDHALQLDEARDVIDMIMNIDSLEAAILFREDGVNYYKISLRSKGVINVLDAAESLGGGGHLYAAGAFAHGNYEELKEKIVNTILQEIRKLS
;
A
#
# COMPACT_ATOMS: atom_id res chain seq x y z
N LYS A 1 -8.06 -16.73 -7.48
CA LYS A 1 -6.74 -17.25 -7.05
C LYS A 1 -5.65 -16.46 -7.77
N ARG A 2 -5.15 -15.39 -7.17
CA ARG A 2 -4.07 -14.56 -7.72
C ARG A 2 -2.94 -14.35 -6.71
N MET A 3 -2.76 -15.33 -5.84
CA MET A 3 -1.45 -15.54 -5.23
C MET A 3 -0.80 -16.57 -6.14
N LEU A 4 0.25 -16.15 -6.85
CA LEU A 4 1.25 -17.09 -7.32
C LEU A 4 1.70 -17.88 -6.07
N ASP A 5 1.90 -19.20 -6.18
CA ASP A 5 2.71 -19.91 -5.19
C ASP A 5 4.01 -19.11 -4.98
N PRO A 6 4.66 -19.14 -3.80
CA PRO A 6 5.80 -18.26 -3.53
C PRO A 6 6.82 -18.40 -4.65
N LEU A 7 6.89 -17.38 -5.53
CA LEU A 7 7.68 -17.41 -6.76
C LEU A 7 9.12 -17.79 -6.47
N PHE A 8 9.59 -17.41 -5.28
CA PHE A 8 10.88 -17.77 -4.75
C PHE A 8 11.16 -19.28 -4.77
N ASN A 9 10.25 -20.15 -4.32
CA ASN A 9 10.51 -21.59 -4.27
C ASN A 9 10.70 -22.16 -5.67
N GLU A 10 9.89 -21.71 -6.64
CA GLU A 10 10.05 -22.13 -8.04
C GLU A 10 11.35 -21.62 -8.68
N LEU A 11 11.82 -20.44 -8.24
CA LEU A 11 13.09 -19.88 -8.70
C LEU A 11 14.28 -20.57 -8.03
N ASP A 12 14.21 -20.88 -6.75
CA ASP A 12 15.30 -21.51 -5.98
C ASP A 12 15.64 -22.89 -6.53
N ASP A 13 14.62 -23.65 -6.95
CA ASP A 13 14.80 -24.95 -7.59
C ASP A 13 15.41 -24.87 -9.01
N LYS A 14 15.33 -23.71 -9.68
CA LYS A 14 15.67 -23.56 -11.12
C LYS A 14 16.85 -22.65 -11.42
N CYS A 15 17.17 -21.73 -10.52
CA CYS A 15 18.16 -20.69 -10.73
C CYS A 15 19.42 -20.98 -9.90
N GLY A 16 20.59 -20.88 -10.52
CA GLY A 16 21.87 -21.05 -9.81
C GLY A 16 22.20 -19.89 -8.86
N GLU A 17 21.68 -18.69 -9.14
CA GLU A 17 21.82 -17.52 -8.29
C GLU A 17 20.55 -16.66 -8.37
N ILE A 18 20.09 -16.17 -7.21
CA ILE A 18 18.95 -15.25 -7.09
C ILE A 18 19.42 -13.97 -6.44
N LEU A 19 19.14 -12.84 -7.08
CA LEU A 19 19.46 -11.50 -6.60
C LEU A 19 18.18 -10.75 -6.26
N PHE A 20 18.19 -10.09 -5.11
CA PHE A 20 17.11 -9.21 -4.67
C PHE A 20 17.50 -7.76 -4.96
N ILE A 21 16.65 -7.03 -5.66
CA ILE A 21 16.78 -5.60 -5.91
C ILE A 21 15.52 -4.95 -5.35
N ASP A 22 15.63 -4.33 -4.18
CA ASP A 22 14.45 -3.87 -3.44
C ASP A 22 14.77 -2.65 -2.56
N HIS A 23 13.73 -1.87 -2.27
CA HIS A 23 13.78 -0.73 -1.38
C HIS A 23 13.14 -1.00 0.00
N HIS A 24 12.60 -2.21 0.22
CA HIS A 24 12.05 -2.59 1.51
C HIS A 24 13.14 -3.11 2.47
N PRO A 25 12.96 -2.96 3.80
CA PRO A 25 13.75 -3.67 4.78
C PRO A 25 13.62 -5.20 4.58
N PRO A 26 14.69 -5.97 4.80
CA PRO A 26 14.61 -7.43 4.72
C PRO A 26 13.53 -7.98 5.67
N LEU A 27 12.76 -8.95 5.19
CA LEU A 27 11.73 -9.61 5.97
C LEU A 27 12.34 -10.29 7.20
N GLN A 28 11.60 -10.35 8.32
CA GLN A 28 12.04 -11.11 9.49
C GLN A 28 11.99 -12.63 9.23
N ALA A 29 10.93 -13.09 8.56
CA ALA A 29 10.74 -14.48 8.13
C ALA A 29 10.53 -14.55 6.61
N GLY A 30 11.05 -15.61 5.97
CA GLY A 30 10.99 -15.80 4.51
C GLY A 30 12.36 -15.69 3.81
N PRO A 31 12.37 -15.67 2.47
CA PRO A 31 13.59 -15.58 1.67
C PRO A 31 14.44 -14.36 2.05
N LYS A 32 15.76 -14.56 2.12
CA LYS A 32 16.71 -13.52 2.50
C LYS A 32 17.51 -13.06 1.29
N PRO A 33 17.83 -11.76 1.19
CA PRO A 33 18.77 -11.26 0.20
C PRO A 33 20.09 -12.03 0.27
N THR A 34 20.58 -12.47 -0.90
CA THR A 34 21.91 -13.09 -1.06
C THR A 34 23.02 -12.04 -0.93
N PRO A 35 24.30 -12.41 -0.73
CA PRO A 35 25.39 -11.45 -0.60
C PRO A 35 25.54 -10.47 -1.78
N ASN A 36 25.14 -10.90 -2.98
CA ASN A 36 25.19 -10.09 -4.20
C ASN A 36 23.91 -9.27 -4.45
N SER A 37 22.92 -9.35 -3.56
CA SER A 37 21.68 -8.58 -3.65
C SER A 37 21.91 -7.10 -3.30
N TYR A 38 21.08 -6.22 -3.85
CA TYR A 38 21.16 -4.77 -3.61
C TYR A 38 19.86 -4.27 -2.97
N ILE A 39 19.94 -3.93 -1.68
CA ILE A 39 18.80 -3.41 -0.91
C ILE A 39 19.08 -1.96 -0.51
N ASN A 40 18.26 -1.02 -0.97
CA ASN A 40 18.38 0.39 -0.62
C ASN A 40 17.11 0.93 0.02
N THR A 41 17.04 0.87 1.35
CA THR A 41 15.88 1.31 2.13
C THR A 41 15.66 2.82 2.16
N LYS A 42 16.60 3.60 1.61
CA LYS A 42 16.45 5.05 1.43
C LYS A 42 15.76 5.42 0.12
N ALA A 43 15.69 4.49 -0.84
CA ALA A 43 15.00 4.72 -2.10
C ALA A 43 13.48 4.75 -1.88
N ALA A 44 12.80 5.67 -2.54
CA ALA A 44 11.34 5.79 -2.44
C ALA A 44 10.61 4.70 -3.24
N SER A 45 11.28 4.10 -4.22
CA SER A 45 10.76 2.98 -5.03
C SER A 45 11.90 2.11 -5.56
N THR A 46 11.58 0.87 -5.94
CA THR A 46 12.51 0.03 -6.71
C THR A 46 12.81 0.62 -8.09
N GLY A 47 11.91 1.46 -8.63
CA GLY A 47 12.15 2.22 -9.85
C GLY A 47 13.33 3.20 -9.75
N GLU A 48 13.58 3.81 -8.59
CA GLU A 48 14.78 4.65 -8.38
C GLU A 48 16.06 3.81 -8.46
N ILE A 49 16.05 2.64 -7.82
CA ILE A 49 17.17 1.71 -7.81
C ILE A 49 17.47 1.25 -9.25
N ALA A 50 16.43 0.82 -9.97
CA ALA A 50 16.56 0.39 -11.35
C ALA A 50 17.08 1.50 -12.27
N PHE A 51 16.63 2.74 -12.10
CA PHE A 51 17.14 3.88 -12.85
C PHE A 51 18.65 4.07 -12.63
N ASN A 52 19.10 4.09 -11.37
CA ASN A 52 20.52 4.28 -11.05
C ASN A 52 21.38 3.16 -11.63
N LEU A 53 20.94 1.90 -11.52
CA LEU A 53 21.64 0.75 -12.11
C LEU A 53 21.75 0.87 -13.63
N ILE A 54 20.67 1.25 -14.32
CA ILE A 54 20.66 1.46 -15.78
C ILE A 54 21.68 2.54 -16.18
N LYS A 55 21.77 3.63 -15.41
CA LYS A 55 22.72 4.72 -15.63
C LYS A 55 24.17 4.26 -15.38
N GLU A 56 24.42 3.52 -14.32
CA GLU A 56 25.75 2.98 -13.99
C GLU A 56 26.24 1.98 -15.03
N LEU A 57 25.34 1.20 -15.62
CA LEU A 57 25.64 0.29 -16.73
C LEU A 57 25.88 1.01 -18.08
N GLY A 58 25.69 2.33 -18.14
CA GLY A 58 25.86 3.12 -19.36
C GLY A 58 24.79 2.84 -20.42
N ILE A 59 23.63 2.29 -20.02
CA ILE A 59 22.54 1.97 -20.94
C ILE A 59 21.74 3.25 -21.24
N GLU A 60 21.52 3.53 -22.52
CA GLU A 60 20.67 4.65 -22.95
C GLU A 60 19.20 4.35 -22.67
N LEU A 61 18.51 5.34 -22.09
CA LEU A 61 17.08 5.23 -21.82
C LEU A 61 16.28 5.37 -23.11
N ASP A 62 15.35 4.45 -23.32
CA ASP A 62 14.29 4.58 -24.31
C ASP A 62 12.96 5.03 -23.67
N LYS A 63 11.96 5.29 -24.52
CA LYS A 63 10.62 5.71 -24.07
C LYS A 63 9.94 4.66 -23.18
N LYS A 64 10.12 3.36 -23.46
CA LYS A 64 9.46 2.28 -22.71
C LYS A 64 10.06 2.13 -21.32
N MET A 65 11.39 2.14 -21.22
CA MET A 65 12.14 2.14 -19.98
C MET A 65 11.76 3.36 -19.14
N ALA A 66 11.75 4.55 -19.74
CA ALA A 66 11.40 5.77 -19.03
C ALA A 66 9.97 5.73 -18.47
N ARG A 67 9.01 5.26 -19.27
CA ARG A 67 7.62 5.09 -18.81
C ARG A 67 7.51 4.11 -17.65
N ALA A 68 8.19 2.96 -17.73
CA ALA A 68 8.16 1.95 -16.67
C ALA A 68 8.76 2.47 -15.36
N LEU A 69 9.91 3.12 -15.42
CA LEU A 69 10.58 3.74 -14.27
C LEU A 69 9.72 4.86 -13.67
N TYR A 70 9.17 5.74 -14.51
CA TYR A 70 8.30 6.84 -14.08
C TYR A 70 7.04 6.30 -13.41
N THR A 71 6.41 5.28 -13.99
CA THR A 71 5.23 4.60 -13.41
C THR A 71 5.55 4.02 -12.03
N SER A 72 6.69 3.33 -11.87
CA SER A 72 7.10 2.77 -10.57
C SER A 72 7.30 3.85 -9.50
N ILE A 73 8.02 4.93 -9.83
CA ILE A 73 8.27 6.03 -8.91
C ILE A 73 6.95 6.72 -8.53
N VAL A 74 6.11 7.05 -9.51
CA VAL A 74 4.82 7.71 -9.27
C VAL A 74 3.86 6.84 -8.46
N PHE A 75 3.87 5.53 -8.67
CA PHE A 75 3.03 4.60 -7.93
C PHE A 75 3.45 4.50 -6.46
N ASP A 76 4.70 4.15 -6.18
CA ASP A 76 5.17 3.91 -4.80
C ASP A 76 5.18 5.20 -3.95
N THR A 77 5.45 6.34 -4.57
CA THR A 77 5.38 7.65 -3.90
C THR A 77 3.96 8.20 -3.79
N GLN A 78 2.97 7.52 -4.38
CA GLN A 78 1.59 7.98 -4.54
C GLN A 78 1.52 9.43 -5.04
N MET A 79 1.99 9.64 -6.28
CA MET A 79 2.07 10.96 -6.91
C MET A 79 2.98 11.93 -6.14
N PHE A 80 4.15 11.45 -5.69
CA PHE A 80 5.12 12.23 -4.92
C PHE A 80 4.60 12.77 -3.57
N ARG A 81 3.47 12.26 -3.08
CA ARG A 81 2.93 12.60 -1.76
C ARG A 81 3.75 11.99 -0.63
N PHE A 82 4.26 10.77 -0.82
CA PHE A 82 4.97 9.99 0.20
C PHE A 82 6.40 9.65 -0.23
N ILE A 83 7.19 10.66 -0.60
CA ILE A 83 8.57 10.49 -1.11
C ILE A 83 9.59 10.08 -0.04
N ARG A 84 9.20 10.00 1.25
CA ARG A 84 10.06 9.59 2.38
C ARG A 84 11.41 10.33 2.44
N GLY A 85 11.43 11.60 2.01
CA GLY A 85 12.65 12.42 1.98
C GLY A 85 13.58 12.17 0.78
N SER A 86 13.20 11.34 -0.19
CA SER A 86 13.98 11.14 -1.42
C SER A 86 13.81 12.34 -2.36
N VAL A 87 14.78 13.25 -2.34
CA VAL A 87 14.92 14.30 -3.36
C VAL A 87 15.20 13.68 -4.73
N GLU A 88 15.79 12.49 -4.76
CA GLU A 88 16.13 11.77 -5.98
C GLU A 88 14.89 11.39 -6.79
N SER A 89 13.74 11.08 -6.18
CA SER A 89 12.50 10.78 -6.92
C SER A 89 12.16 11.88 -7.93
N HIS A 90 12.26 13.14 -7.51
CA HIS A 90 11.93 14.30 -8.34
C HIS A 90 12.98 14.54 -9.42
N LYS A 91 14.27 14.37 -9.09
CA LYS A 91 15.36 14.51 -10.08
C LYS A 91 15.26 13.44 -11.17
N ILE A 92 15.05 12.19 -10.77
CA ILE A 92 14.85 11.07 -11.68
C ILE A 92 13.63 11.33 -12.54
N ALA A 93 12.49 11.69 -11.95
CA ALA A 93 11.28 12.02 -12.71
C ALA A 93 11.55 13.12 -13.77
N ALA A 94 12.25 14.19 -13.41
CA ALA A 94 12.61 15.25 -14.37
C ALA A 94 13.49 14.74 -15.53
N GLU A 95 14.39 13.79 -15.28
CA GLU A 95 15.17 13.14 -16.33
C GLU A 95 14.32 12.24 -17.23
N LEU A 96 13.44 11.44 -16.63
CA LEU A 96 12.54 10.53 -17.35
C LEU A 96 11.54 11.28 -18.24
N LEU A 97 11.10 12.47 -17.83
CA LEU A 97 10.21 13.34 -18.61
C LEU A 97 10.82 13.86 -19.92
N LYS A 98 12.13 13.70 -20.12
CA LYS A 98 12.75 13.95 -21.44
C LYS A 98 12.33 12.89 -22.48
N TYR A 99 11.89 11.72 -22.03
CA TYR A 99 11.52 10.57 -22.86
C TYR A 99 10.03 10.22 -22.76
N GLU A 100 9.42 10.31 -21.57
CA GLU A 100 7.98 10.16 -21.36
C GLU A 100 7.25 11.43 -21.76
N LYS A 101 6.42 11.33 -22.80
CA LYS A 101 5.72 12.46 -23.42
C LYS A 101 4.32 12.69 -22.87
N ASP A 102 3.76 11.71 -22.14
CA ASP A 102 2.42 11.80 -21.57
C ASP A 102 2.40 11.28 -20.12
N PRO A 103 3.00 12.02 -19.18
CA PRO A 103 2.91 11.69 -17.76
C PRO A 103 1.47 11.80 -17.23
N ALA A 104 0.64 12.65 -17.83
CA ALA A 104 -0.75 12.82 -17.42
C ALA A 104 -1.56 11.53 -17.64
N GLU A 105 -1.35 10.83 -18.75
CA GLU A 105 -1.94 9.51 -19.00
C GLU A 105 -1.49 8.48 -17.95
N VAL A 106 -0.22 8.51 -17.52
CA VAL A 106 0.27 7.62 -16.44
C VAL A 106 -0.50 7.89 -15.14
N HIS A 107 -0.60 9.16 -14.72
CA HIS A 107 -1.38 9.56 -13.54
C HIS A 107 -2.86 9.17 -13.67
N GLN A 108 -3.47 9.42 -14.82
CA GLN A 108 -4.86 9.08 -15.10
C GLN A 108 -5.12 7.57 -15.00
N LYS A 109 -4.21 6.75 -15.54
CA LYS A 109 -4.34 5.28 -15.49
C LYS A 109 -4.10 4.69 -14.12
N LEU A 110 -3.19 5.27 -13.33
CA LEU A 110 -2.89 4.78 -11.99
C LEU A 110 -3.90 5.22 -10.94
N PHE A 111 -4.33 6.49 -10.99
CA PHE A 111 -5.07 7.13 -9.90
C PHE A 111 -6.32 7.90 -10.34
N GLY A 112 -6.38 8.32 -11.61
CA GLY A 112 -7.41 9.24 -12.08
C GLY A 112 -8.61 8.61 -12.80
N SER A 113 -8.74 7.27 -12.79
CA SER A 113 -9.80 6.58 -13.53
C SER A 113 -10.55 5.61 -12.63
N HIS A 114 -11.82 5.91 -12.36
CA HIS A 114 -12.75 5.01 -11.69
C HIS A 114 -13.92 4.70 -12.61
N THR A 115 -14.38 3.44 -12.59
CA THR A 115 -15.62 3.05 -13.26
C THR A 115 -16.83 3.67 -12.56
N ILE A 116 -17.95 3.80 -13.25
CA ILE A 116 -19.21 4.27 -12.65
C ILE A 116 -19.59 3.38 -11.45
N GLN A 117 -19.40 2.07 -11.59
CA GLN A 117 -19.62 1.08 -10.54
C GLN A 117 -18.77 1.36 -9.30
N LYS A 118 -17.48 1.65 -9.48
CA LYS A 118 -16.55 2.02 -8.41
C LYS A 118 -17.00 3.31 -7.72
N VAL A 119 -17.42 4.33 -8.47
CA VAL A 119 -17.89 5.60 -7.88
C VAL A 119 -19.18 5.40 -7.08
N THR A 120 -20.14 4.64 -7.59
CA THR A 120 -21.39 4.32 -6.87
C THR A 120 -21.10 3.52 -5.59
N PHE A 121 -20.22 2.53 -5.67
CA PHE A 121 -19.75 1.78 -4.52
C PHE A 121 -19.11 2.70 -3.47
N LEU A 122 -18.23 3.61 -3.90
CA LEU A 122 -17.57 4.58 -3.01
C LEU A 122 -18.60 5.46 -2.30
N SER A 123 -19.63 5.95 -2.99
CA SER A 123 -20.70 6.73 -2.36
C SER A 123 -21.39 5.95 -1.24
N LYS A 124 -21.67 4.65 -1.44
CA LYS A 124 -22.28 3.79 -0.42
C LYS A 124 -21.32 3.55 0.75
N ALA A 125 -20.07 3.17 0.45
CA ALA A 125 -19.07 2.80 1.45
C ALA A 125 -18.69 4.01 2.32
N LEU A 126 -18.43 5.18 1.73
CA LEU A 126 -18.08 6.38 2.47
C LEU A 126 -19.23 6.90 3.36
N GLY A 127 -20.48 6.62 2.98
CA GLY A 127 -21.65 6.91 3.82
C GLY A 127 -21.79 6.01 5.05
N GLN A 128 -20.98 4.96 5.19
CA GLN A 128 -21.03 3.99 6.29
C GLN A 128 -19.84 4.12 7.26
N ILE A 129 -19.04 5.19 7.14
CA ILE A 129 -17.90 5.40 8.03
C ILE A 129 -18.41 5.68 9.44
N GLU A 130 -17.91 4.91 10.40
CA GLU A 130 -18.09 5.13 11.83
C GLU A 130 -16.94 5.96 12.36
N TYR A 131 -17.25 6.99 13.15
CA TYR A 131 -16.25 7.90 13.72
C TYR A 131 -16.14 7.75 15.23
N PHE A 132 -14.92 7.78 15.74
CA PHE A 132 -14.60 7.70 17.16
C PHE A 132 -13.68 8.84 17.59
N ALA A 133 -13.53 9.02 18.91
CA ALA A 133 -12.65 10.02 19.52
C ALA A 133 -12.84 11.44 18.95
N GLY A 134 -14.09 11.85 18.76
CA GLY A 134 -14.41 13.18 18.20
C GLY A 134 -14.01 13.36 16.74
N GLY A 135 -13.98 12.29 15.95
CA GLY A 135 -13.61 12.35 14.53
C GLY A 135 -12.12 12.24 14.26
N LYS A 136 -11.34 11.71 15.22
CA LYS A 136 -9.90 11.39 15.07
C LYS A 136 -9.64 9.97 14.58
N LEU A 137 -10.60 9.07 14.73
CA LEU A 137 -10.53 7.69 14.23
C LEU A 137 -11.73 7.40 13.34
N ALA A 138 -11.48 6.87 12.16
CA ALA A 138 -12.50 6.32 11.27
C ALA A 138 -12.41 4.80 11.22
N PHE A 139 -13.56 4.15 11.20
CA PHE A 139 -13.70 2.73 10.94
C PHE A 139 -14.69 2.53 9.79
N LEU A 140 -14.32 1.71 8.82
CA LEU A 140 -15.23 1.32 7.75
C LEU A 140 -15.19 -0.19 7.57
N LYS A 141 -16.38 -0.82 7.60
CA LYS A 141 -16.56 -2.20 7.16
C LYS A 141 -16.98 -2.22 5.69
N ILE A 142 -16.29 -3.00 4.88
CA ILE A 142 -16.71 -3.34 3.51
C ILE A 142 -17.13 -4.80 3.49
N ARG A 143 -18.40 -5.05 3.17
CA ARG A 143 -18.89 -6.43 3.01
C ARG A 143 -18.57 -6.94 1.62
N ASP A 144 -18.35 -8.24 1.48
CA ASP A 144 -18.09 -8.88 0.19
C ASP A 144 -19.28 -8.63 -0.77
N LYS A 145 -20.49 -8.73 -0.24
CA LYS A 145 -21.72 -8.41 -0.96
C LYS A 145 -21.73 -6.97 -1.52
N ASP A 146 -21.19 -5.99 -0.79
CA ASP A 146 -21.19 -4.60 -1.26
C ASP A 146 -20.32 -4.45 -2.53
N LEU A 147 -19.26 -5.24 -2.67
CA LEU A 147 -18.41 -5.27 -3.87
C LEU A 147 -19.08 -6.05 -5.00
N LEU A 148 -19.65 -7.22 -4.70
CA LEU A 148 -20.36 -8.06 -5.66
C LEU A 148 -21.55 -7.34 -6.30
N ASP A 149 -22.33 -6.61 -5.49
CA ASP A 149 -23.48 -5.82 -5.96
C ASP A 149 -23.07 -4.74 -7.00
N HIS A 150 -21.79 -4.37 -7.04
CA HIS A 150 -21.22 -3.40 -7.98
C HIS A 150 -20.28 -4.03 -9.02
N ALA A 151 -20.23 -5.37 -9.09
CA ALA A 151 -19.32 -6.11 -9.98
C ALA A 151 -17.83 -5.76 -9.79
N LEU A 152 -17.42 -5.44 -8.56
CA LEU A 152 -16.04 -5.10 -8.20
C LEU A 152 -15.30 -6.32 -7.62
N GLN A 153 -14.00 -6.36 -7.85
CA GLN A 153 -13.10 -7.29 -7.20
C GLN A 153 -12.69 -6.79 -5.82
N LEU A 154 -12.36 -7.71 -4.91
CA LEU A 154 -11.88 -7.40 -3.55
C LEU A 154 -10.76 -6.35 -3.52
N ASP A 155 -9.87 -6.45 -4.49
CA ASP A 155 -8.67 -5.63 -4.62
C ASP A 155 -8.95 -4.19 -5.07
N GLU A 156 -10.13 -3.93 -5.63
CA GLU A 156 -10.59 -2.59 -5.99
C GLU A 156 -11.06 -1.81 -4.76
N ALA A 157 -11.15 -2.41 -3.58
CA ALA A 157 -11.50 -1.72 -2.33
C ALA A 157 -10.29 -1.16 -1.56
N ARG A 158 -9.06 -1.43 -2.04
CA ARG A 158 -7.82 -1.16 -1.29
C ARG A 158 -7.53 0.32 -1.08
N ASP A 159 -7.90 1.15 -2.05
CA ASP A 159 -7.70 2.61 -2.07
C ASP A 159 -8.67 3.37 -1.15
N VAL A 160 -9.76 2.74 -0.70
CA VAL A 160 -10.79 3.40 0.12
C VAL A 160 -10.22 3.97 1.41
N ILE A 161 -9.28 3.25 2.04
CA ILE A 161 -8.64 3.74 3.27
C ILE A 161 -7.84 5.02 3.03
N ASP A 162 -7.17 5.14 1.88
CA ASP A 162 -6.40 6.34 1.55
C ASP A 162 -7.33 7.53 1.27
N MET A 163 -8.54 7.28 0.75
CA MET A 163 -9.58 8.32 0.60
C MET A 163 -10.09 8.79 1.96
N ILE A 164 -10.34 7.87 2.89
CA ILE A 164 -10.78 8.19 4.26
C ILE A 164 -9.71 9.04 4.97
N MET A 165 -8.43 8.69 4.81
CA MET A 165 -7.31 9.44 5.42
C MET A 165 -7.18 10.89 4.96
N ASN A 166 -7.87 11.31 3.87
CA ASN A 166 -7.92 12.70 3.44
C ASN A 166 -8.81 13.59 4.31
N ILE A 167 -9.61 13.02 5.23
CA ILE A 167 -10.40 13.80 6.19
C ILE A 167 -9.46 14.52 7.15
N ASP A 168 -9.59 15.85 7.23
CA ASP A 168 -8.66 16.73 7.96
C ASP A 168 -8.52 16.35 9.44
N SER A 169 -9.64 16.11 10.14
CA SER A 169 -9.66 15.79 11.56
C SER A 169 -9.12 14.40 11.93
N LEU A 170 -8.98 13.49 10.96
CA LEU A 170 -8.56 12.11 11.23
C LEU A 170 -7.07 12.01 11.50
N GLU A 171 -6.73 11.19 12.49
CA GLU A 171 -5.36 10.77 12.81
C GLU A 171 -5.10 9.33 12.38
N ALA A 172 -6.13 8.49 12.38
CA ALA A 172 -6.05 7.09 11.95
C ALA A 172 -7.35 6.59 11.31
N ALA A 173 -7.23 5.57 10.46
CA ALA A 173 -8.34 4.87 9.85
C ALA A 173 -8.14 3.34 9.88
N ILE A 174 -9.25 2.62 10.01
CA ILE A 174 -9.33 1.16 9.98
C ILE A 174 -10.30 0.78 8.87
N LEU A 175 -9.82 -0.02 7.92
CA LEU A 175 -10.65 -0.60 6.87
C LEU A 175 -10.75 -2.11 7.09
N PHE A 176 -11.99 -2.58 7.28
CA PHE A 176 -12.32 -3.95 7.61
C PHE A 176 -13.07 -4.58 6.44
N ARG A 177 -12.38 -5.34 5.58
CA ARG A 177 -12.97 -5.94 4.38
C ARG A 177 -13.26 -7.42 4.61
N GLU A 178 -14.48 -7.87 4.35
CA GLU A 178 -14.81 -9.31 4.30
C GLU A 178 -14.06 -10.01 3.17
N ASP A 179 -13.48 -11.17 3.47
CA ASP A 179 -12.70 -12.01 2.54
C ASP A 179 -13.11 -13.50 2.69
N GLY A 180 -14.40 -13.72 2.90
CA GLY A 180 -15.00 -15.02 3.22
C GLY A 180 -15.75 -15.03 4.55
N VAL A 181 -16.36 -16.17 4.89
CA VAL A 181 -17.15 -16.33 6.11
C VAL A 181 -16.26 -16.18 7.33
N ASN A 182 -16.48 -15.12 8.11
CA ASN A 182 -15.67 -14.76 9.29
C ASN A 182 -14.19 -14.52 8.99
N TYR A 183 -13.81 -14.28 7.73
CA TYR A 183 -12.46 -13.91 7.32
C TYR A 183 -12.43 -12.44 6.93
N TYR A 184 -11.40 -11.74 7.40
CA TYR A 184 -11.29 -10.30 7.21
C TYR A 184 -9.87 -9.89 6.86
N LYS A 185 -9.76 -9.05 5.83
CA LYS A 185 -8.56 -8.26 5.58
C LYS A 185 -8.72 -6.91 6.26
N ILE A 186 -7.81 -6.63 7.19
CA ILE A 186 -7.80 -5.42 7.99
C ILE A 186 -6.64 -4.56 7.51
N SER A 187 -6.93 -3.35 7.07
CA SER A 187 -5.92 -2.36 6.71
C SER A 187 -5.97 -1.21 7.70
N LEU A 188 -4.82 -0.75 8.17
CA LEU A 188 -4.69 0.38 9.08
C LEU A 188 -3.77 1.45 8.49
N ARG A 189 -4.13 2.71 8.69
CA ARG A 189 -3.36 3.88 8.28
C ARG A 189 -3.41 4.95 9.37
N SER A 190 -2.34 5.71 9.51
CA SER A 190 -2.34 6.93 10.31
C SER A 190 -1.57 8.06 9.62
N LYS A 191 -1.78 9.30 10.08
CA LYS A 191 -1.08 10.51 9.57
C LYS A 191 0.35 10.68 10.12
N GLY A 192 0.92 9.65 10.73
CA GLY A 192 2.30 9.69 11.24
C GLY A 192 2.43 9.92 12.74
N VAL A 193 1.33 9.99 13.49
CA VAL A 193 1.37 10.16 14.95
C VAL A 193 0.93 8.89 15.69
N ILE A 194 -0.08 8.20 15.16
CA ILE A 194 -0.63 6.99 15.77
C ILE A 194 0.12 5.75 15.30
N ASN A 195 0.67 4.97 16.23
CA ASN A 195 1.21 3.65 15.94
C ASN A 195 0.05 2.68 15.62
N VAL A 196 -0.01 2.21 14.36
CA VAL A 196 -1.00 1.21 13.93
C VAL A 196 -0.43 -0.19 13.81
N LEU A 197 0.89 -0.35 13.95
CA LEU A 197 1.58 -1.64 13.84
C LEU A 197 1.16 -2.57 14.98
N ASP A 198 1.18 -2.09 16.22
CA ASP A 198 0.84 -2.89 17.40
C ASP A 198 -0.57 -3.49 17.29
N ALA A 199 -1.51 -2.71 16.74
CA ALA A 199 -2.87 -3.17 16.49
C ALA A 199 -2.92 -4.31 15.46
N ALA A 200 -2.15 -4.20 14.37
CA ALA A 200 -2.03 -5.26 13.37
C ALA A 200 -1.36 -6.53 13.95
N GLU A 201 -0.24 -6.37 14.67
CA GLU A 201 0.50 -7.48 15.28
C GLU A 201 -0.34 -8.22 16.33
N SER A 202 -1.21 -7.51 17.06
CA SER A 202 -2.16 -8.13 18.00
C SER A 202 -3.14 -9.12 17.34
N LEU A 203 -3.27 -9.07 16.00
CA LEU A 203 -4.06 -9.97 15.17
C LEU A 203 -3.18 -10.88 14.29
N GLY A 204 -1.88 -10.98 14.56
CA GLY A 204 -0.94 -11.77 13.77
C GLY A 204 -0.58 -11.13 12.43
N GLY A 205 -0.85 -9.84 12.26
CA GLY A 205 -0.46 -9.05 11.09
C GLY A 205 0.93 -8.44 11.21
N GLY A 206 1.16 -7.38 10.43
CA GLY A 206 2.41 -6.63 10.43
C GLY A 206 2.39 -5.44 9.47
N GLY A 207 3.56 -4.83 9.24
CA GLY A 207 3.73 -3.72 8.30
C GLY A 207 4.67 -2.65 8.84
N HIS A 208 4.27 -1.39 8.67
CA HIS A 208 5.00 -0.22 9.16
C HIS A 208 4.23 0.50 10.26
N LEU A 209 4.94 1.31 11.05
CA LEU A 209 4.42 2.07 12.19
C LEU A 209 3.12 2.84 11.88
N TYR A 210 2.99 3.39 10.67
CA TYR A 210 1.83 4.20 10.24
C TYR A 210 0.98 3.56 9.14
N ALA A 211 1.34 2.35 8.72
CA ALA A 211 0.69 1.63 7.64
C ALA A 211 0.89 0.12 7.83
N ALA A 212 -0.11 -0.53 8.42
CA ALA A 212 -0.06 -1.95 8.77
C ALA A 212 -1.33 -2.67 8.33
N GLY A 213 -1.32 -3.99 8.43
CA GLY A 213 -2.50 -4.80 8.13
C GLY A 213 -2.42 -6.19 8.71
N ALA A 214 -3.58 -6.84 8.81
CA ALA A 214 -3.73 -8.20 9.30
C ALA A 214 -4.77 -8.96 8.47
N PHE A 215 -4.62 -10.28 8.41
CA PHE A 215 -5.66 -11.19 7.97
C PHE A 215 -6.16 -11.94 9.19
N ALA A 216 -7.41 -11.72 9.58
CA ALA A 216 -7.98 -12.27 10.80
C ALA A 216 -9.16 -13.17 10.49
N HIS A 217 -9.30 -14.24 11.28
CA HIS A 217 -10.47 -15.12 11.30
C HIS A 217 -11.11 -15.06 12.68
N GLY A 218 -12.43 -14.86 12.75
CA GLY A 218 -13.15 -14.85 14.03
C GLY A 218 -14.45 -14.05 14.02
N ASN A 219 -14.98 -13.80 15.23
CA ASN A 219 -16.18 -12.99 15.40
C ASN A 219 -15.90 -11.52 15.04
N TYR A 220 -16.75 -10.94 14.20
CA TYR A 220 -16.60 -9.55 13.74
C TYR A 220 -16.59 -8.53 14.88
N GLU A 221 -17.51 -8.64 15.83
CA GLU A 221 -17.65 -7.65 16.91
C GLU A 221 -16.46 -7.70 17.86
N GLU A 222 -15.98 -8.91 18.21
CA GLU A 222 -14.78 -9.08 19.04
C GLU A 222 -13.52 -8.50 18.35
N LEU A 223 -13.35 -8.76 17.05
CA LEU A 223 -12.22 -8.24 16.28
C LEU A 223 -12.29 -6.71 16.13
N LYS A 224 -13.50 -6.17 15.86
CA LYS A 224 -13.75 -4.73 15.77
C LYS A 224 -13.45 -4.05 17.11
N GLU A 225 -14.01 -4.56 18.20
CA GLU A 225 -13.80 -4.00 19.53
C GLU A 225 -12.32 -4.00 19.89
N LYS A 226 -11.62 -5.12 19.69
CA LYS A 226 -10.19 -5.23 19.96
C LYS A 226 -9.38 -4.19 19.18
N ILE A 227 -9.54 -4.11 17.86
CA ILE A 227 -8.74 -3.20 17.02
C ILE A 227 -9.05 -1.73 17.30
N VAL A 228 -10.34 -1.39 17.48
CA VAL A 228 -10.76 -0.01 17.79
C VAL A 228 -10.22 0.40 19.16
N ASN A 229 -10.32 -0.45 20.18
CA ASN A 229 -9.83 -0.14 21.52
C ASN A 229 -8.30 0.07 21.55
N THR A 230 -7.53 -0.76 20.84
CA THR A 230 -6.07 -0.58 20.74
C THR A 230 -5.73 0.78 20.14
N ILE A 231 -6.37 1.18 19.03
CA ILE A 231 -6.09 2.47 18.40
C ILE A 231 -6.58 3.65 19.27
N LEU A 232 -7.72 3.50 19.95
CA LEU A 232 -8.19 4.54 20.89
C LEU A 232 -7.22 4.75 22.07
N GLN A 233 -6.54 3.70 22.53
CA GLN A 233 -5.50 3.85 23.55
C GLN A 233 -4.31 4.66 23.03
N GLU A 234 -3.86 4.41 21.80
CA GLU A 234 -2.79 5.21 21.18
C GLU A 234 -3.20 6.68 21.02
N ILE A 235 -4.43 6.96 20.61
CA ILE A 235 -4.93 8.34 20.49
C ILE A 235 -4.93 9.04 21.86
N ARG A 236 -5.29 8.34 22.94
CA ARG A 236 -5.30 8.91 24.30
C ARG A 236 -3.90 9.25 24.81
N LYS A 237 -2.86 8.53 24.39
CA LYS A 237 -1.46 8.84 24.78
C LYS A 237 -0.97 10.19 24.24
N LEU A 238 -1.65 10.74 23.23
CA LEU A 238 -1.30 12.02 22.60
C LEU A 238 -2.12 13.21 23.12
N SER A 239 -3.14 12.95 23.95
CA SER A 239 -4.00 13.99 24.54
C SER A 239 -3.53 14.36 25.93
#